data_AF-A0A7C6DBB7-F1
#
_entry.id   AF-A0A7C6DBB7-F1
#
_cell.length_a   1.000
_cell.length_b   1.000
_cell.length_c   1.000
_cell.angle_alpha   90.00
_cell.angle_beta   90.00
_cell.angle_gamma   90.00
#
_symmetry.space_group_name_H-M   'P 1'
#
loop_
_entity.id
_entity.type
_entity.pdbx_description
1 polymer ?
#
loop_
_entity_poly.entity_id
_entity_poly.type
_entity_poly.pdbx_seq_one_letter_code
_entity_poly.pdbx_strand_id
1 'polypeptide(L)'
;MRVKAVIQLLAKMSKTWKDKDGVSHPAYSANIMQNNGEIVDTIRLNADQYNTVEAGKIYTISADYANGRNGAYLNIVDIAEGSK
;
A
#
# COMPACT_ATOMS: atom_id res chain seq x y z
N MET A 1 -5.91 -12.22 11.59
CA MET A 1 -7.08 -12.52 10.73
C MET A 1 -6.74 -12.06 9.33
N ARG A 2 -6.94 -12.88 8.29
CA ARG A 2 -6.67 -12.47 6.91
C ARG A 2 -7.92 -11.88 6.27
N VAL A 3 -7.79 -10.70 5.68
CA VAL A 3 -8.85 -9.99 4.96
C VAL A 3 -8.48 -9.83 3.49
N LYS A 4 -9.49 -9.73 2.64
CA LYS A 4 -9.34 -9.44 1.21
C LYS A 4 -10.18 -8.23 0.84
N ALA A 5 -9.67 -7.38 -0.04
CA ALA A 5 -10.40 -6.24 -0.57
C ALA A 5 -10.07 -6.04 -2.04
N VAL A 6 -11.04 -5.54 -2.80
CA VAL A 6 -10.84 -5.07 -4.17
C VAL A 6 -10.62 -3.57 -4.11
N ILE A 7 -9.51 -3.10 -4.69
CA ILE A 7 -9.11 -1.69 -4.66
C ILE A 7 -8.83 -1.20 -6.09
N GLN A 8 -9.05 0.08 -6.33
CA GLN A 8 -8.51 0.76 -7.50
C GLN A 8 -7.26 1.52 -7.07
N LEU A 9 -6.12 1.26 -7.73
CA LEU A 9 -4.89 1.97 -7.44
C LEU A 9 -4.92 3.33 -8.12
N LEU A 10 -4.93 4.41 -7.35
CA LEU A 10 -5.04 5.78 -7.88
C LEU A 10 -3.67 6.33 -8.29
N ALA A 11 -2.66 6.11 -7.46
CA ALA A 11 -1.29 6.53 -7.70
C ALA A 11 -0.31 5.67 -6.88
N LYS A 12 0.94 5.57 -7.34
CA LYS A 12 2.04 4.98 -6.57
C LYS A 12 3.12 6.02 -6.30
N MET A 13 3.73 5.95 -5.11
CA MET A 13 4.71 6.92 -4.64
C MET A 13 5.92 6.19 -4.03
N SER A 14 7.11 6.77 -4.21
CA SER A 14 8.34 6.36 -3.54
C SER A 14 8.92 7.58 -2.84
N LYS A 15 9.22 7.45 -1.55
CA LYS A 15 9.88 8.49 -0.75
C LYS A 15 11.06 7.90 -0.01
N THR A 16 12.21 8.54 -0.15
CA THR A 16 13.40 8.17 0.63
C THR A 16 13.33 8.82 2.01
N TRP A 17 13.60 8.04 3.04
CA TRP A 17 13.81 8.54 4.40
C TRP A 17 15.20 8.15 4.88
N LYS A 18 15.76 8.95 5.79
CA LYS A 18 17.04 8.63 6.43
C LYS A 18 16.79 8.09 7.83
N ASP A 19 17.47 7.01 8.18
CA ASP A 19 17.45 6.50 9.54
C ASP A 19 18.34 7.34 10.47
N LYS A 20 18.41 6.92 11.75
CA LYS A 20 19.22 7.58 12.78
C LYS A 20 20.73 7.55 12.44
N ASP A 21 21.15 6.55 11.68
CA ASP A 21 22.53 6.32 11.27
C ASP A 21 22.87 7.03 9.94
N GLY A 22 21.90 7.73 9.35
CA GLY A 22 22.05 8.51 8.12
C GLY A 22 21.92 7.70 6.83
N VAL A 23 21.55 6.41 6.92
CA VAL A 23 21.35 5.54 5.77
C VAL A 23 20.00 5.84 5.13
N SER A 24 20.00 5.98 3.80
CA SER A 24 18.81 6.24 3.01
C SER A 24 18.06 4.95 2.70
N HIS A 25 16.78 4.90 3.09
CA HIS A 25 15.88 3.78 2.83
C HIS A 25 14.71 4.24 1.95
N PRO A 26 14.40 3.53 0.86
CA PRO A 26 13.19 3.82 0.09
C PRO A 26 11.96 3.32 0.85
N ALA A 27 10.89 4.12 0.84
CA ALA A 27 9.57 3.72 1.29
C ALA A 27 8.58 3.81 0.12
N TYR A 28 7.83 2.73 -0.10
CA TYR A 28 6.88 2.62 -1.19
C TYR A 28 5.45 2.65 -0.66
N SER A 29 4.60 3.41 -1.33
CA SER A 29 3.17 3.49 -0.99
C SER A 29 2.30 3.65 -2.23
N ALA A 30 1.01 3.35 -2.06
CA ALA A 30 0.01 3.53 -3.09
C ALA A 30 -1.28 4.11 -2.51
N ASN A 31 -1.86 5.08 -3.21
CA ASN A 31 -3.12 5.70 -2.86
C ASN A 31 -4.26 4.86 -3.43
N ILE A 32 -5.25 4.53 -2.60
CA ILE A 32 -6.32 3.59 -2.97
C ILE A 32 -7.73 4.15 -2.79
N MET A 33 -7.87 5.27 -2.08
CA MET A 33 -9.16 5.92 -1.85
C MET A 33 -8.99 7.44 -1.90
N GLN A 34 -9.98 8.10 -2.51
CA GLN A 34 -10.09 9.56 -2.52
C GLN A 34 -11.52 10.00 -2.20
N ASN A 35 -11.65 11.20 -1.65
CA ASN A 35 -12.91 11.88 -1.39
C ASN A 35 -12.80 13.31 -1.95
N ASN A 36 -13.55 13.63 -3.00
CA ASN A 36 -13.53 14.95 -3.66
C ASN A 36 -12.12 15.47 -4.02
N GLY A 37 -11.23 14.57 -4.45
CA GLY A 37 -9.84 14.89 -4.82
C GLY A 37 -8.83 14.85 -3.66
N GLU A 38 -9.28 14.67 -2.42
CA GLU A 38 -8.41 14.44 -1.27
C GLU A 38 -8.14 12.93 -1.09
N ILE A 39 -6.88 12.55 -0.89
CA ILE A 39 -6.52 11.16 -0.62
C ILE A 39 -6.90 10.81 0.82
N VAL A 40 -7.78 9.82 0.99
CA VAL A 40 -8.28 9.37 2.30
C VAL A 40 -7.63 8.08 2.77
N ASP A 41 -7.07 7.28 1.87
CA ASP A 41 -6.39 6.04 2.26
C ASP A 41 -5.17 5.73 1.37
N THR A 42 -4.13 5.20 2.00
CA THR A 42 -2.83 4.88 1.43
C THR A 42 -2.28 3.61 2.06
N ILE A 43 -1.92 2.64 1.21
CA ILE A 43 -1.29 1.39 1.64
C ILE A 43 0.22 1.46 1.47
N ARG A 44 0.95 0.72 2.31
CA ARG A 44 2.39 0.52 2.18
C ARG A 44 2.67 -0.72 1.36
N LEU A 45 3.68 -0.64 0.51
CA LEU A 45 4.10 -1.71 -0.38
C LEU A 45 5.57 -2.07 -0.09
N ASN A 46 5.95 -3.29 -0.41
CA ASN A 46 7.35 -3.63 -0.61
C ASN A 46 7.81 -3.26 -2.03
N ALA A 47 9.11 -3.39 -2.31
CA ALA A 47 9.68 -3.02 -3.60
C ALA A 47 9.08 -3.84 -4.76
N ASP A 48 8.88 -5.14 -4.57
CA ASP A 48 8.35 -6.03 -5.61
C ASP A 48 6.92 -5.66 -5.97
N GLN A 49 6.06 -5.49 -4.97
CA GLN A 49 4.68 -5.03 -5.13
C GLN A 49 4.62 -3.66 -5.81
N TYR A 50 5.51 -2.72 -5.45
CA TYR A 50 5.56 -1.40 -6.06
C TYR A 50 5.91 -1.45 -7.56
N ASN A 51 6.77 -2.38 -7.94
CA ASN A 51 7.22 -2.55 -9.31
C ASN A 51 6.17 -3.25 -10.19
N THR A 52 5.30 -4.09 -9.62
CA THR A 52 4.26 -4.80 -10.38
C THR A 52 2.99 -3.99 -10.55
N VAL A 53 2.68 -3.07 -9.63
CA VAL A 53 1.45 -2.29 -9.70
C VAL A 53 1.55 -1.05 -10.59
N GLU A 54 0.45 -0.76 -11.27
CA GLU A 54 0.24 0.41 -12.10
C GLU A 54 -1.02 1.16 -11.68
N ALA A 55 -0.96 2.49 -11.77
CA ALA A 55 -2.08 3.37 -11.48
C ALA A 55 -3.21 3.20 -12.51
N GLY A 56 -4.45 3.38 -12.05
CA GLY A 56 -5.67 3.22 -12.85
C GLY A 56 -6.20 1.78 -12.93
N LYS A 57 -5.44 0.79 -12.46
CA LYS A 57 -5.84 -0.63 -12.46
C LYS A 57 -6.54 -1.04 -11.16
N ILE A 58 -7.30 -2.13 -11.26
CA ILE A 58 -8.00 -2.75 -10.14
C ILE A 58 -7.19 -3.95 -9.65
N TYR A 59 -7.01 -4.05 -8.34
CA TYR A 59 -6.29 -5.14 -7.69
C TYR A 59 -7.13 -5.77 -6.59
N THR A 60 -6.93 -7.06 -6.37
CA THR A 60 -7.33 -7.71 -5.13
C THR A 60 -6.12 -7.72 -4.19
N ILE A 61 -6.27 -7.09 -3.03
CA ILE A 61 -5.27 -7.14 -1.96
C ILE A 61 -5.66 -8.18 -0.94
N SER A 62 -4.66 -8.91 -0.44
CA SER A 62 -4.78 -9.72 0.77
C SER A 62 -3.94 -9.07 1.87
N ALA A 63 -4.54 -8.90 3.05
CA ALA A 63 -3.87 -8.29 4.18
C ALA A 63 -4.11 -9.08 5.46
N ASP A 64 -3.08 -9.12 6.32
CA ASP A 64 -3.22 -9.64 7.67
C ASP A 64 -3.52 -8.49 8.62
N TYR A 65 -4.67 -8.60 9.29
CA TYR A 65 -5.02 -7.75 10.41
C TYR A 65 -4.26 -8.19 11.66
N ALA A 66 -3.58 -7.23 12.28
CA ALA A 66 -2.83 -7.40 13.52
C ALA A 66 -2.96 -6.16 14.41
N ASN A 67 -2.68 -6.33 15.71
CA ASN A 67 -2.62 -5.24 16.67
C ASN A 67 -1.16 -4.96 17.03
N GLY A 68 -0.76 -3.70 16.88
CA GLY A 68 0.56 -3.22 17.26
C GLY A 68 0.51 -2.27 18.45
N ARG A 69 1.66 -1.71 18.80
CA ARG A 69 1.80 -0.76 19.92
C ARG A 69 0.90 0.48 19.78
N ASN A 70 0.59 0.88 18.54
CA ASN A 70 -0.19 2.08 18.22
C ASN A 70 -1.61 1.75 17.73
N GLY A 71 -2.09 0.53 17.99
CA GLY A 71 -3.41 0.06 17.57
C GLY A 71 -3.39 -0.91 16.40
N ALA A 72 -4.56 -1.14 15.85
CA ALA A 72 -4.78 -2.08 14.76
C ALA A 72 -4.13 -1.61 13.45
N TYR A 73 -3.59 -2.55 12.68
CA TYR A 73 -3.04 -2.29 11.36
C TYR A 73 -3.29 -3.46 10.40
N LEU A 74 -3.23 -3.14 9.11
CA LEU A 74 -3.25 -4.11 8.02
C LEU A 74 -1.86 -4.22 7.43
N ASN A 75 -1.32 -5.44 7.38
CA ASN A 75 -0.10 -5.76 6.68
C ASN A 75 -0.43 -6.38 5.32
N ILE A 76 -0.10 -5.70 4.23
CA ILE A 76 -0.35 -6.21 2.87
C ILE A 76 0.60 -7.37 2.59
N VAL A 77 0.03 -8.57 2.40
CA VAL A 77 0.81 -9.79 2.14
C VAL A 77 0.83 -10.17 0.67
N ASP A 78 -0.19 -9.77 -0.08
CA ASP A 78 -0.31 -10.09 -1.51
C ASP A 78 -1.14 -9.04 -2.25
N ILE A 79 -0.82 -8.84 -3.52
CA ILE A 79 -1.53 -7.96 -4.45
C ILE A 79 -1.57 -8.62 -5.83
N ALA A 80 -2.77 -8.90 -6.31
CA ALA A 80 -2.99 -9.53 -7.60
C ALA A 80 -3.87 -8.63 -8.48
N GLU A 81 -3.46 -8.44 -9.75
CA GLU A 81 -4.27 -7.71 -10.72
C GLU A 81 -5.59 -8.46 -10.93
N GLY A 82 -6.71 -7.78 -10.67
CA GLY A 82 -8.02 -8.33 -10.92
C GLY A 82 -8.45 -8.01 -12.34
N SER A 83 -8.92 -9.01 -13.09
CA SER A 83 -9.60 -8.78 -14.36
C SER A 83 -10.91 -8.02 -14.12
N LYS A 84 -11.12 -6.94 -14.89
CA LYS A 84 -12.42 -6.28 -15.00
C LYS A 84 -13.49 -7.22 -15.54
#